data_AF-A0A537K6B9-F1
#
_entry.id   AF-A0A537K6B9-F1
#
_cell.length_a   1.000
_cell.length_b   1.000
_cell.length_c   1.000
_cell.angle_alpha   90.00
_cell.angle_beta   90.00
_cell.angle_gamma   90.00
#
_symmetry.space_group_name_H-M   'P 1'
#
loop_
_entity.id
_entity.type
_entity.pdbx_description
1 polymer ?
#
loop_
_entity_poly.entity_id
_entity_poly.type
_entity_poly.pdbx_seq_one_letter_code
_entity_poly.pdbx_strand_id
1 'polypeptide(L)' 'LHIHNNVPGVLSEINTTLSKNNINILGQYLKTNDEIGYVVLDVDRQLSSKALQLLKEVKQTIKVRMLY' A
#
# COMPACT_ATOMS: atom_id res chain seq x y z
N LEU A 1 2.85 3.21 5.54
CA LEU A 1 2.41 1.93 6.16
C LEU A 1 0.96 1.68 5.77
N HIS A 2 0.71 0.52 5.17
CA HIS A 2 -0.60 0.02 4.79
C HIS A 2 -0.83 -1.32 5.49
N ILE A 3 -1.97 -1.48 6.14
CA ILE A 3 -2.39 -2.70 6.84
C ILE A 3 -3.65 -3.19 6.16
N HIS A 4 -3.70 -4.48 5.83
CA HIS A 4 -4.79 -5.12 5.11
C HIS A 4 -5.07 -6.54 5.62
N ASN A 5 -6.23 -7.10 5.27
CA ASN A 5 -6.51 -8.51 5.49
C ASN A 5 -5.60 -9.37 4.61
N ASN A 6 -5.03 -10.44 5.16
CA ASN A 6 -4.13 -11.33 4.42
C ASN A 6 -4.92 -12.26 3.48
N VAL A 7 -5.38 -11.72 2.35
CA VAL A 7 -6.10 -12.48 1.31
C VAL A 7 -5.40 -12.36 -0.04
N PRO A 8 -5.54 -13.36 -0.93
CA PRO A 8 -4.91 -13.33 -2.25
C PRO A 8 -5.30 -12.08 -3.05
N GLY A 9 -4.32 -11.50 -3.75
CA GLY A 9 -4.54 -10.40 -4.69
C GLY A 9 -4.37 -8.99 -4.13
N VAL A 10 -4.33 -8.80 -2.82
CA VAL A 10 -4.23 -7.44 -2.22
C VAL A 10 -2.95 -6.72 -2.65
N LEU A 11 -1.81 -7.41 -2.64
CA LEU A 11 -0.54 -6.81 -3.09
C LEU A 11 -0.57 -6.43 -4.58
N SER A 12 -1.24 -7.23 -5.41
CA SER A 12 -1.42 -6.93 -6.83
C SER A 12 -2.31 -5.70 -7.04
N GLU A 13 -3.38 -5.57 -6.26
CA GLU A 13 -4.27 -4.40 -6.27
C GLU A 13 -3.53 -3.12 -5.87
N ILE A 14 -2.69 -3.19 -4.83
CA ILE A 14 -1.81 -2.09 -4.40
C ILE A 14 -0.89 -1.65 -5.54
N ASN A 15 -0.13 -2.60 -6.10
CA ASN A 15 0.85 -2.31 -7.15
C ASN A 15 0.18 -1.77 -8.42
N THR A 16 -0.96 -2.36 -8.80
CA THR A 16 -1.73 -1.92 -9.97
C THR A 16 -2.25 -0.50 -9.76
N THR A 17 -2.78 -0.18 -8.58
CA THR A 17 -3.32 1.15 -8.26
C THR A 17 -2.25 2.23 -8.29
N LEU A 18 -1.06 1.95 -7.72
CA LEU A 18 0.07 2.88 -7.75
C LEU A 18 0.63 3.06 -9.17
N SER A 19 0.80 1.95 -9.91
CA SER A 19 1.27 1.96 -11.29
C SER A 19 0.35 2.74 -12.23
N LYS A 20 -0.98 2.54 -12.15
CA LYS A 20 -1.98 3.30 -12.92
C LYS A 20 -1.91 4.82 -12.68
N ASN A 21 -1.34 5.23 -11.55
CA ASN A 21 -1.19 6.63 -11.17
C ASN A 21 0.23 7.17 -11.40
N ASN A 22 1.09 6.42 -12.11
CA ASN A 22 2.51 6.72 -12.32
C ASN A 22 3.27 6.96 -11.00
N ILE A 23 2.89 6.26 -9.93
CA ILE A 23 3.59 6.35 -8.65
C ILE A 23 4.63 5.24 -8.59
N ASN A 24 5.91 5.64 -8.61
CA ASN A 24 7.01 4.70 -8.46
C ASN A 24 7.19 4.27 -6.99
N ILE A 25 7.49 3.00 -6.77
CA ILE A 25 7.80 2.42 -5.46
C ILE A 25 9.31 2.27 -5.37
N LEU A 26 9.95 3.04 -4.48
CA LEU A 26 11.40 3.02 -4.25
C LEU A 26 11.81 1.82 -3.39
N GLY A 27 10.93 1.43 -2.48
CA GLY A 27 11.15 0.32 -1.56
C GLY A 27 9.83 -0.23 -1.07
N GLN A 28 9.79 -1.54 -0.85
CA GLN A 28 8.63 -2.22 -0.33
C GLN A 28 9.06 -3.29 0.66
N TYR A 29 8.48 -3.26 1.85
CA TYR A 29 8.67 -4.29 2.87
C TYR A 29 7.32 -4.80 3.33
N LEU A 30 7.01 -6.06 2.99
CA LEU A 30 5.78 -6.74 3.38
C LEU A 30 6.09 -7.77 4.46
N LYS A 31 5.25 -7.80 5.49
CA LYS A 31 5.20 -8.89 6.46
C LYS A 31 3.75 -9.24 6.75
N THR A 32 3.48 -10.53 6.90
CA THR A 32 2.13 -11.07 7.10
C THR A 32 2.11 -11.96 8.35
N ASN A 33 0.92 -12.11 8.93
CA ASN A 33 0.55 -13.22 9.80
C ASN A 33 -0.74 -13.86 9.24
N ASP A 34 -1.37 -14.76 10.01
CA ASP A 34 -2.54 -15.51 9.53
C ASP A 34 -3.76 -14.64 9.18
N GLU A 35 -3.87 -13.46 9.77
CA GLU A 35 -5.06 -12.59 9.63
C GLU A 35 -4.79 -11.32 8.82
N ILE A 36 -3.61 -10.71 9.02
CA ILE A 36 -3.26 -9.40 8.47
C ILE A 36 -1.92 -9.40 7.75
N GLY A 37 -1.84 -8.59 6.71
CA GLY A 37 -0.62 -8.15 6.08
C GLY A 37 -0.37 -6.68 6.39
N TYR A 38 0.90 -6.33 6.64
CA TYR A 38 1.31 -4.94 6.65
C TYR A 38 2.47 -4.72 5.70
N VAL A 39 2.36 -3.66 4.91
CA VAL A 39 3.38 -3.25 3.97
C VAL A 39 3.84 -1.83 4.25
N VAL A 40 5.15 -1.65 4.34
CA VAL A 40 5.79 -0.33 4.31
C VAL A 40 6.20 -0.07 2.88
N LEU A 41 5.68 1.02 2.32
CA LEU A 41 5.94 1.47 0.96
C LEU A 41 6.71 2.78 1.07
N ASP A 42 7.85 2.83 0.41
CA ASP A 42 8.58 4.06 0.12
C ASP A 42 8.25 4.48 -1.32
N VAL A 43 7.75 5.71 -1.46
CA VAL A 43 7.25 6.28 -2.72
C VAL A 43 7.79 7.69 -2.87
N ASP A 44 7.80 8.22 -4.09
CA ASP A 44 8.23 9.59 -4.35
C ASP A 44 7.50 10.59 -3.43
N ARG A 45 8.25 11.46 -2.75
CA ARG A 45 7.74 12.47 -1.82
C ARG A 45 6.63 13.34 -2.43
N GLN A 46 6.74 13.67 -3.72
CA GLN A 46 5.75 14.51 -4.41
C GLN A 46 4.38 13.83 -4.53
N LEU A 47 4.35 12.49 -4.51
CA LEU A 47 3.14 11.69 -4.73
C LEU A 47 2.64 11.02 -3.44
N SER A 48 3.30 11.26 -2.30
CA SER A 48 3.03 10.61 -1.01
C SER A 48 1.59 10.80 -0.51
N SER A 49 0.99 11.99 -0.69
CA SER A 49 -0.39 12.27 -0.30
C SER A 49 -1.41 11.55 -1.19
N LYS A 50 -1.16 11.54 -2.52
CA LYS A 50 -1.99 10.84 -3.51
C LYS A 50 -1.93 9.33 -3.31
N ALA A 51 -0.72 8.79 -3.09
CA ALA A 51 -0.51 7.38 -2.77
C ALA A 51 -1.30 6.97 -1.52
N LEU A 52 -1.30 7.81 -0.47
CA LEU A 52 -2.04 7.54 0.75
C LEU A 52 -3.57 7.47 0.53
N GLN A 53 -4.13 8.34 -0.33
CA GLN A 53 -5.56 8.27 -0.66
C GLN A 53 -5.88 6.99 -1.44
N LEU A 54 -5.11 6.69 -2.48
CA LEU A 54 -5.27 5.49 -3.30
C LEU A 54 -5.19 4.20 -2.48
N LEU A 55 -4.23 4.12 -1.55
CA LEU A 55 -4.05 2.98 -0.68
C LEU A 55 -5.22 2.76 0.29
N LYS A 56 -6.00 3.80 0.62
CA LYS A 56 -7.22 3.67 1.45
C LYS A 56 -8.38 3.05 0.68
N GLU A 57 -8.39 3.17 -0.64
CA GLU A 57 -9.46 2.65 -1.51
C GLU A 57 -9.30 1.17 -1.84
N VAL A 58 -8.13 0.58 -1.57
CA VAL A 58 -7.89 -0.85 -1.74
C VAL A 58 -8.85 -1.64 -0.86
N LYS A 59 -9.59 -2.59 -1.44
CA LYS A 59 -10.77 -3.23 -0.81
C LYS A 59 -10.53 -3.82 0.57
N GLN A 60 -9.37 -4.41 0.78
CA GLN A 60 -9.02 -5.16 2.00
C GLN A 60 -8.24 -4.32 3.00
N THR A 61 -8.23 -3.00 2.83
CA THR A 61 -7.50 -2.08 3.70
C THR A 61 -8.16 -1.96 5.06
N ILE A 62 -7.38 -2.19 6.10
CA ILE A 62 -7.77 -1.97 7.49
C ILE A 62 -7.32 -0.57 7.92
N LYS A 63 -6.08 -0.20 7.61
CA LYS A 63 -5.52 1.09 8.04
C LYS A 63 -4.37 1.54 7.14
N VAL A 64 -4.30 2.84 6.88
CA VAL A 64 -3.18 3.48 6.16
C VAL A 64 -2.67 4.65 6.97
N ARG A 65 -1.35 4.74 7.12
CA ARG A 65 -0.68 5.91 7.71
C ARG A 65 0.59 6.27 6.95
N MET A 66 0.85 7.56 6.85
CA MET A 66 2.14 8.09 6.42
C MET A 66 3.18 7.84 7.53
N LEU A 67 4.40 7.50 7.14
CA LEU A 67 5.56 7.46 8.02
C LEU A 67 6.46 8.63 7.62
N TYR A 68 7.05 9.31 8.59
CA TYR A 68 7.92 10.48 8.41
C TYR A 68 9.37 10.08 8.17
#